data_AF-A0A259K2A8-F1
#
_entry.id   AF-A0A259K2A8-F1
#
_cell.length_a   1.000
_cell.length_b   1.000
_cell.length_c   1.000
_cell.angle_alpha   90.00
_cell.angle_beta   90.00
_cell.angle_gamma   90.00
#
_symmetry.space_group_name_H-M   'P 1'
#
loop_
_entity.id
_entity.type
_entity.pdbx_description
1 polymer ?
#
loop_
_entity_poly.entity_id
_entity_poly.type
_entity_poly.pdbx_seq_one_letter_code
_entity_poly.pdbx_strand_id
1 'polypeptide(L)'
;MTDRDDPHLAEPPTLADAIEEHRAREAFGITTNSAGTWLPEASYRPVPIVWFAAAWFMQMFVLAVLYVLLASEAAILTAGATALSSWLIGRWTWARGMAQAGRGWRAVTIGALAFAWAWTALLAFASR
;
A
#
# COMPACT_ATOMS: atom_id res chain seq x y z
N MET A 1 -1.75 -11.23 59.23
CA MET A 1 -1.35 -9.85 58.90
C MET A 1 -1.39 -9.76 57.40
N THR A 2 -2.57 -9.48 56.87
CA THR A 2 -2.88 -9.44 55.43
C THR A 2 -2.51 -8.07 54.90
N ASP A 3 -1.61 -8.05 53.94
CA ASP A 3 -1.20 -6.89 53.16
C ASP A 3 -2.44 -6.27 52.50
N ARG A 4 -2.95 -5.19 53.10
CA ARG A 4 -4.19 -4.50 52.72
C ARG A 4 -3.91 -3.10 52.16
N ASP A 5 -2.64 -2.79 51.94
CA ASP A 5 -2.12 -1.48 51.59
C ASP A 5 -1.33 -1.50 50.26
N ASP A 6 -1.67 -2.41 49.34
CA ASP A 6 -1.18 -2.32 47.95
C ASP A 6 -2.01 -1.26 47.21
N PRO A 7 -1.43 -0.10 46.83
CA PRO A 7 -2.14 0.97 46.12
C PRO A 7 -2.62 0.56 44.72
N HIS A 8 -2.22 -0.62 44.23
CA HIS A 8 -2.69 -1.18 42.95
C HIS A 8 -3.97 -2.02 43.06
N LEU A 9 -4.53 -2.20 44.27
CA LEU A 9 -5.83 -2.83 44.50
C LEU A 9 -6.94 -1.78 44.71
N ALA A 10 -6.99 -0.76 43.85
CA ALA A 10 -8.16 0.11 43.79
C ALA A 10 -9.42 -0.73 43.50
N GLU A 11 -10.57 -0.34 44.07
CA GLU A 11 -11.85 -1.00 43.80
C GLU A 11 -12.03 -1.22 42.28
N PRO A 12 -12.52 -2.39 41.85
CA PRO A 12 -12.70 -2.66 40.43
C PRO A 12 -13.57 -1.55 39.84
N PRO A 13 -13.18 -0.99 38.67
CA PRO A 13 -13.89 0.13 38.07
C PRO A 13 -15.36 -0.21 37.94
N THR A 14 -16.23 0.76 38.25
CA THR A 14 -17.65 0.52 38.11
C THR A 14 -18.00 0.34 36.64
N LEU A 15 -19.11 -0.33 36.34
CA LEU A 15 -19.57 -0.50 34.96
C LEU A 15 -19.74 0.85 34.25
N ALA A 16 -20.13 1.90 34.99
CA ALA A 16 -20.26 3.25 34.48
C ALA A 16 -18.90 3.82 34.04
N ASP A 17 -17.86 3.69 34.87
CA ASP A 17 -16.51 4.16 34.57
C ASP A 17 -15.93 3.43 33.35
N ALA A 18 -16.15 2.12 33.26
CA ALA A 18 -15.71 1.30 32.12
C ALA A 18 -16.41 1.71 30.81
N ILE A 19 -17.70 2.07 30.85
CA ILE A 19 -18.46 2.56 29.70
C ILE A 19 -17.98 3.96 29.29
N GLU A 20 -17.67 4.82 30.26
CA GLU A 20 -17.14 6.16 29.99
C GLU A 20 -15.73 6.10 29.37
N GLU A 21 -14.87 5.24 29.90
CA GLU A 21 -13.55 4.98 29.33
C GLU A 21 -13.66 4.41 27.91
N HIS A 22 -14.59 3.48 27.68
CA HIS A 22 -14.84 2.95 26.33
C HIS A 22 -15.27 4.04 25.35
N ARG A 23 -16.22 4.90 25.75
CA ARG A 23 -16.65 6.06 24.94
C ARG A 23 -15.52 7.06 24.71
N ALA A 24 -14.66 7.30 25.71
CA ALA A 24 -13.48 8.15 25.55
C ALA A 24 -12.52 7.56 24.51
N ARG A 25 -12.28 6.24 24.54
CA ARG A 25 -11.45 5.53 23.54
C ARG A 25 -12.06 5.58 22.13
N GLU A 26 -13.38 5.43 22.01
CA GLU A 26 -14.10 5.59 20.73
C GLU A 26 -13.96 7.00 20.16
N ALA A 27 -13.96 8.04 21.00
CA ALA A 27 -13.73 9.43 20.58
C ALA A 27 -12.33 9.65 19.98
N PHE A 28 -11.35 8.84 20.36
CA PHE A 28 -10.01 8.80 19.74
C PHE A 28 -9.93 7.86 18.50
N GLY A 29 -11.07 7.32 18.04
CA GLY A 29 -11.16 6.45 16.86
C GLY A 29 -10.72 5.01 17.10
N ILE A 30 -10.71 4.55 18.35
CA ILE A 30 -10.40 3.17 18.72
C ILE A 30 -11.70 2.38 18.76
N THR A 31 -12.12 1.81 17.62
CA THR A 31 -13.24 0.88 17.53
C THR A 31 -12.71 -0.56 17.50
N THR A 32 -13.36 -1.46 18.25
CA THR A 32 -13.06 -2.89 18.25
C THR A 32 -14.14 -3.64 17.48
N ASN A 33 -13.80 -4.22 16.34
CA ASN A 33 -14.67 -5.15 15.62
C ASN A 33 -14.70 -6.51 16.36
N SER A 34 -15.85 -7.17 16.34
CA SER A 34 -16.06 -8.58 16.71
C SER A 34 -15.08 -9.61 16.11
N ALA A 35 -14.31 -9.24 15.07
CA ALA A 35 -13.29 -10.06 14.42
C ALA A 35 -11.97 -10.19 15.19
N GLY A 36 -11.89 -9.65 16.41
CA GLY A 36 -10.77 -9.89 17.32
C GLY A 36 -9.94 -8.62 17.56
N THR A 37 -9.69 -8.37 18.83
CA THR A 37 -8.99 -7.26 19.51
C THR A 37 -7.60 -6.86 18.97
N TRP A 38 -7.11 -7.48 17.89
CA TRP A 38 -5.71 -7.35 17.45
C TRP A 38 -5.47 -6.39 16.28
N LEU A 39 -6.53 -5.87 15.65
CA LEU A 39 -6.41 -4.79 14.68
C LEU A 39 -7.25 -3.59 15.13
N PRO A 40 -6.64 -2.59 15.80
CA PRO A 40 -7.27 -1.29 15.95
C PRO A 40 -7.67 -0.78 14.56
N GLU A 41 -8.94 -0.47 14.34
CA GLU A 41 -9.40 0.21 13.12
C GLU A 41 -8.80 1.62 12.98
N ALA A 42 -8.10 2.09 14.02
CA ALA A 42 -7.23 3.26 13.96
C ALA A 42 -6.06 3.04 12.98
N SER A 43 -6.12 3.72 11.82
CA SER A 43 -4.96 4.12 11.00
C SER A 43 -4.38 3.14 9.98
N TYR A 44 -5.20 2.54 9.10
CA TYR A 44 -4.66 2.16 7.78
C TYR A 44 -4.44 3.42 6.92
N ARG A 45 -3.43 4.23 7.26
CA ARG A 45 -2.95 5.29 6.38
C ARG A 45 -2.40 4.59 5.13
N PRO A 46 -2.77 4.99 3.90
CA PRO A 46 -2.24 4.34 2.69
C PRO A 46 -0.71 4.42 2.74
N VAL A 47 -0.09 3.27 3.00
CA VAL A 47 1.36 3.16 3.17
C VAL A 47 1.99 3.27 1.78
N PRO A 48 2.70 4.36 1.45
CA PRO A 48 3.17 4.58 0.09
C PRO A 48 4.06 3.46 -0.44
N ILE A 49 4.88 2.85 0.42
CA ILE A 49 5.76 1.74 0.03
C ILE A 49 4.98 0.50 -0.43
N VAL A 50 3.77 0.24 0.10
CA VAL A 50 2.94 -0.90 -0.30
C VAL A 50 2.44 -0.70 -1.73
N TRP A 51 1.91 0.49 -2.02
CA TRP A 51 1.44 0.82 -3.36
C TRP A 51 2.58 0.89 -4.38
N PHE A 52 3.74 1.41 -3.98
CA PHE A 52 4.94 1.39 -4.80
C PHE A 52 5.36 -0.06 -5.13
N ALA A 53 5.49 -0.92 -4.11
CA ALA A 53 5.91 -2.31 -4.31
C ALA A 53 4.91 -3.06 -5.19
N ALA A 54 3.61 -2.92 -4.92
CA ALA A 54 2.57 -3.54 -5.75
C ALA A 54 2.66 -3.10 -7.21
N ALA A 55 2.82 -1.81 -7.47
CA ALA A 55 2.97 -1.27 -8.82
C ALA A 55 4.24 -1.79 -9.50
N TRP A 56 5.36 -1.79 -8.78
CA TRP A 56 6.66 -2.24 -9.28
C TRP A 56 6.65 -3.71 -9.66
N PHE A 57 6.19 -4.59 -8.77
CA PHE A 57 6.13 -6.03 -9.06
C PHE A 57 5.12 -6.36 -10.16
N MET A 58 3.94 -5.74 -10.12
CA MET A 58 2.94 -5.89 -11.18
C MET A 58 3.52 -5.46 -12.53
N GLN A 59 4.21 -4.30 -12.57
CA GLN A 59 4.82 -3.81 -13.81
C GLN A 59 5.91 -4.74 -14.31
N MET A 60 6.86 -5.15 -13.46
CA MET A 60 7.94 -6.06 -13.88
C MET A 60 7.39 -7.37 -14.47
N PHE A 61 6.36 -7.93 -13.83
CA PHE A 61 5.70 -9.15 -14.32
C PHE A 61 4.98 -8.92 -15.65
N VAL A 62 4.13 -7.90 -15.75
CA VAL A 62 3.35 -7.60 -16.97
C VAL A 62 4.27 -7.25 -18.14
N LEU A 63 5.32 -6.45 -17.92
CA LEU A 63 6.26 -6.09 -18.98
C LEU A 63 7.07 -7.29 -19.45
N ALA A 64 7.52 -8.17 -18.54
CA ALA A 64 8.22 -9.40 -18.92
C ALA A 64 7.33 -10.32 -19.78
N VAL A 65 6.07 -10.52 -19.36
CA VAL A 65 5.10 -11.33 -20.12
C VAL A 65 4.87 -10.72 -21.51
N LEU A 66 4.61 -9.42 -21.60
CA LEU A 66 4.39 -8.74 -22.89
C LEU A 66 5.61 -8.78 -23.79
N TYR A 67 6.82 -8.64 -23.22
CA TYR A 67 8.06 -8.71 -23.98
C TYR A 67 8.23 -10.09 -24.63
N VAL A 68 7.96 -11.17 -23.88
CA VAL A 68 8.03 -12.55 -24.39
C VAL A 68 6.92 -12.81 -25.42
N LEU A 69 5.68 -12.42 -25.14
CA LEU A 69 4.55 -12.67 -26.03
C LEU A 69 4.68 -11.94 -27.37
N LEU A 70 5.26 -10.74 -27.37
CA LEU A 70 5.47 -9.95 -28.58
C LEU A 70 6.90 -10.09 -29.12
N ALA A 71 7.65 -11.13 -28.75
CA ALA A 71 9.07 -11.27 -29.08
C ALA A 71 9.35 -11.23 -30.61
N SER A 72 8.46 -11.77 -31.43
CA SER A 72 8.55 -11.84 -32.89
C SER A 72 7.96 -10.64 -33.63
N GLU A 73 7.31 -9.71 -32.93
CA GLU A 73 6.61 -8.57 -33.54
C GLU A 73 7.55 -7.40 -33.81
N ALA A 74 7.05 -6.31 -34.42
CA ALA A 74 7.84 -5.08 -34.57
C ALA A 74 8.16 -4.44 -33.19
N ALA A 75 9.38 -3.92 -33.01
CA ALA A 75 9.83 -3.32 -31.74
C ALA A 75 8.88 -2.22 -31.23
N ILE A 76 8.33 -1.42 -32.15
CA ILE A 76 7.37 -0.35 -31.84
C ILE A 76 6.06 -0.87 -31.22
N LEU A 77 5.60 -2.06 -31.62
CA LEU A 77 4.40 -2.68 -31.06
C LEU A 77 4.65 -3.11 -29.60
N THR A 78 5.80 -3.73 -29.33
CA THR A 78 6.20 -4.10 -27.96
C THR A 78 6.38 -2.86 -27.09
N ALA A 79 7.07 -1.83 -27.58
CA ALA A 79 7.26 -0.58 -26.86
C ALA A 79 5.92 0.13 -26.56
N GLY A 80 4.98 0.12 -27.52
CA GLY A 80 3.63 0.68 -27.36
C GLY A 80 2.77 -0.09 -26.37
N ALA A 81 2.72 -1.42 -26.47
CA ALA A 81 1.92 -2.26 -25.56
C ALA A 81 2.43 -2.18 -24.10
N THR A 82 3.75 -2.16 -23.92
CA THR A 82 4.38 -2.00 -22.61
C THR A 82 4.20 -0.59 -22.05
N ALA A 83 4.22 0.45 -22.90
CA ALA A 83 3.89 1.82 -22.49
C ALA A 83 2.44 1.91 -21.97
N LEU A 84 1.48 1.38 -22.73
CA LEU A 84 0.06 1.41 -22.36
C LEU A 84 -0.17 0.67 -21.04
N SER A 85 0.45 -0.50 -20.88
CA SER A 85 0.34 -1.29 -19.65
C SER A 85 0.94 -0.56 -18.45
N SER A 86 2.12 0.06 -18.61
CA SER A 86 2.76 0.86 -17.56
C SER A 86 1.88 2.05 -17.16
N TRP A 87 1.24 2.71 -18.14
CA TRP A 87 0.29 3.79 -17.88
C TRP A 87 -0.95 3.32 -17.11
N LEU A 88 -1.53 2.16 -17.48
CA LEU A 88 -2.68 1.58 -16.77
C LEU A 88 -2.33 1.23 -15.31
N ILE A 89 -1.17 0.61 -15.09
CA ILE A 89 -0.67 0.27 -13.76
C ILE A 89 -0.43 1.55 -12.95
N GLY A 90 0.20 2.56 -13.55
CA GLY A 90 0.38 3.88 -12.94
C GLY A 90 -0.96 4.50 -12.54
N ARG A 91 -1.94 4.55 -13.45
CA ARG A 91 -3.27 5.11 -13.17
C ARG A 91 -3.98 4.38 -12.03
N TRP A 92 -3.94 3.05 -12.02
CA TRP A 92 -4.50 2.24 -10.94
C TRP A 92 -3.81 2.52 -9.59
N THR A 93 -2.47 2.57 -9.58
CA THR A 93 -1.65 2.84 -8.40
C THR A 93 -1.93 4.23 -7.81
N TRP A 94 -2.13 5.23 -8.67
CA TRP A 94 -2.47 6.58 -8.24
C TRP A 94 -3.84 6.64 -7.57
N ALA A 95 -4.84 5.98 -8.16
CA ALA A 95 -6.19 5.94 -7.60
C ALA A 95 -6.27 5.25 -6.24
N ARG A 96 -5.39 4.27 -5.97
CA ARG A 96 -5.43 3.46 -4.74
C ARG A 96 -4.76 4.10 -3.52
N GLY A 97 -3.84 5.04 -3.70
CA GLY A 97 -3.23 5.71 -2.55
C GLY A 97 -1.98 6.54 -2.84
N MET A 98 -1.34 6.37 -4.00
CA MET A 98 -0.14 7.15 -4.32
C MET A 98 -0.43 8.66 -4.44
N ALA A 99 -1.67 9.03 -4.81
CA ALA A 99 -2.11 10.43 -4.88
C ALA A 99 -2.10 11.15 -3.52
N GLN A 100 -2.11 10.43 -2.40
CA GLN A 100 -2.06 10.99 -1.04
C GLN A 100 -0.67 10.88 -0.42
N ALA A 101 0.26 10.14 -1.04
CA ALA A 101 1.62 9.97 -0.54
C ALA A 101 2.43 11.28 -0.55
N GLY A 102 3.52 11.33 0.22
CA GLY A 102 4.48 12.44 0.17
C GLY A 102 5.12 12.61 -1.21
N ARG A 103 5.61 13.82 -1.53
CA ARG A 103 6.19 14.15 -2.84
C ARG A 103 7.31 13.21 -3.27
N GLY A 104 8.18 12.81 -2.33
CA GLY A 104 9.28 11.87 -2.60
C GLY A 104 8.77 10.51 -3.11
N TRP A 105 7.75 9.94 -2.46
CA TRP A 105 7.15 8.67 -2.87
C TRP A 105 6.51 8.72 -4.25
N ARG A 106 5.84 9.83 -4.57
CA ARG A 106 5.28 10.03 -5.91
C ARG A 106 6.39 10.08 -6.96
N ALA A 107 7.45 10.85 -6.71
CA ALA A 107 8.57 10.99 -7.63
C ALA A 107 9.30 9.65 -7.86
N VAL A 108 9.59 8.91 -6.79
CA VAL A 108 10.19 7.57 -6.88
C VAL A 108 9.30 6.62 -7.67
N THR A 109 7.99 6.63 -7.44
CA THR A 109 7.06 5.76 -8.18
C THR A 109 7.04 6.12 -9.66
N ILE A 110 6.90 7.40 -10.03
CA ILE A 110 6.94 7.83 -11.44
C ILE A 110 8.25 7.40 -12.07
N GLY A 111 9.38 7.71 -11.42
CA GLY A 111 10.71 7.40 -11.93
C GLY A 111 10.92 5.91 -12.13
N ALA A 112 10.48 5.09 -11.18
CA ALA A 112 10.56 3.64 -11.27
C ALA A 112 9.73 3.10 -12.44
N LEU A 113 8.44 3.45 -12.53
CA LEU A 113 7.59 2.96 -13.62
C LEU A 113 8.10 3.43 -14.99
N ALA A 114 8.57 4.67 -15.11
CA ALA A 114 9.17 5.19 -16.34
C ALA A 114 10.48 4.46 -16.69
N PHE A 115 11.34 4.21 -15.71
CA PHE A 115 12.61 3.49 -15.89
C PHE A 115 12.38 2.06 -16.37
N ALA A 116 11.50 1.30 -15.72
CA ALA A 116 11.23 -0.09 -16.10
C ALA A 116 10.63 -0.18 -17.50
N TRP A 117 9.75 0.75 -17.87
CA TRP A 117 9.25 0.86 -19.24
C TRP A 117 10.37 1.20 -20.23
N ALA A 118 11.15 2.25 -19.97
CA ALA A 118 12.22 2.70 -20.86
C ALA A 118 13.25 1.60 -21.09
N TRP A 119 13.63 0.87 -20.04
CA TRP A 119 14.50 -0.29 -20.13
C TRP A 119 13.93 -1.37 -21.05
N THR A 120 12.65 -1.71 -20.89
CA THR A 120 11.96 -2.70 -21.72
C THR A 120 11.86 -2.25 -23.19
N ALA A 121 11.57 -0.96 -23.42
CA ALA A 121 11.52 -0.39 -24.75
C ALA A 121 12.90 -0.43 -25.43
N LEU A 122 13.96 -0.05 -24.72
CA LEU A 122 15.33 -0.13 -25.21
C LEU A 122 15.72 -1.57 -25.56
N LEU A 123 15.40 -2.53 -24.71
CA LEU A 123 15.62 -3.96 -25.00
C LEU A 123 14.88 -4.40 -26.27
N ALA A 124 13.63 -3.95 -26.46
CA ALA A 124 12.86 -4.30 -27.66
C ALA A 124 13.54 -3.80 -28.94
N PHE A 125 14.00 -2.54 -28.94
CA PHE A 125 14.74 -1.96 -30.07
C PHE A 125 16.15 -2.52 -30.25
N ALA A 126 16.81 -3.00 -29.19
CA ALA A 126 18.13 -3.61 -29.29
C ALA A 126 18.09 -5.05 -29.83
N SER A 127 16.96 -5.75 -29.64
CA SER A 127 16.79 -7.16 -30.00
C SER A 127 16.23 -7.40 -31.40
N ARG A 128 15.88 -6.36 -32.15
CA ARG A 128 15.18 -6.43 -33.45
C ARG A 128 15.73 -5.38 -34.40
#